data_AF-A0A521WBD3-F1
#
_entry.id   AF-A0A521WBD3-F1
#
_cell.length_a   1.000
_cell.length_b   1.000
_cell.length_c   1.000
_cell.angle_alpha   90.00
_cell.angle_beta   90.00
_cell.angle_gamma   90.00
#
_symmetry.space_group_name_H-M   'P 1'
#
loop_
_entity.id
_entity.type
_entity.pdbx_description
1 polymer ?
#
loop_
_entity_poly.entity_id
_entity_poly.type
_entity_poly.pdbx_seq_one_letter_code
_entity_poly.pdbx_strand_id
1 'polypeptide(L)'
;RFPGCTHTRFIDGHHLQHWAHGGETKLSNLVSLCRFHHRLVHEGRIAVEVLDDGALRFQHSDCRPIDSPLREGPGQSDWLQLVAGNQARAVAITPRTAQTLWLGERMDYGMAVDHLLWLERQRAAGG
;
A
#
# COMPACT_ATOMS: atom_id res chain seq x y z
N ARG A 1 -7.90 8.82 9.97
CA ARG A 1 -6.93 9.16 8.90
C ARG A 1 -6.54 7.86 8.21
N PHE A 2 -6.13 7.89 6.94
CA PHE A 2 -5.73 6.67 6.22
C PHE A 2 -4.49 6.01 6.86
N PRO A 3 -4.49 4.68 7.10
CA PRO A 3 -3.39 4.00 7.77
C PRO A 3 -2.08 4.06 6.96
N GLY A 4 -0.95 4.34 7.62
CA GLY A 4 0.37 4.48 6.97
C GLY A 4 0.57 5.75 6.11
N CYS A 5 -0.45 6.58 5.89
CA CYS A 5 -0.31 7.79 5.08
C CYS A 5 0.44 8.91 5.83
N THR A 6 1.59 9.31 5.30
CA THR A 6 2.45 10.37 5.88
C THR A 6 2.23 11.76 5.27
N HIS A 7 1.24 11.92 4.39
CA HIS A 7 0.98 13.20 3.73
C HIS A 7 0.50 14.26 4.74
N THR A 8 1.11 15.45 4.68
CA THR A 8 0.75 16.62 5.51
C THR A 8 0.15 17.76 4.71
N ARG A 9 0.20 17.70 3.37
CA ARG A 9 -0.39 18.68 2.44
C ARG A 9 -1.43 17.99 1.56
N PHE A 10 -2.33 18.79 0.98
CA PHE A 10 -3.43 18.32 0.14
C PHE A 10 -4.34 17.33 0.88
N ILE A 11 -4.75 17.74 2.09
CA ILE A 11 -5.59 16.97 3.00
C ILE A 11 -6.99 17.58 2.98
N ASP A 12 -7.97 16.76 2.65
CA ASP A 12 -9.37 17.14 2.57
C ASP A 12 -10.18 16.37 3.63
N GLY A 13 -11.29 16.96 4.08
CA GLY A 13 -12.27 16.28 4.93
C GLY A 13 -13.21 15.46 4.07
N HIS A 14 -13.28 14.15 4.32
CA HIS A 14 -14.21 13.24 3.67
C HIS A 14 -15.37 12.89 4.62
N HIS A 15 -16.61 13.01 4.15
CA HIS A 15 -17.79 12.69 4.93
C HIS A 15 -17.96 11.17 5.12
N LEU A 16 -18.07 10.70 6.38
CA LEU A 16 -18.30 9.29 6.73
C LEU A 16 -19.73 8.87 6.34
N GLN A 17 -20.74 9.61 6.81
CA GLN A 17 -22.06 9.63 6.20
C GLN A 17 -22.02 10.65 5.07
N HIS A 18 -22.20 10.18 3.83
CA HIS A 18 -22.13 11.03 2.65
C HIS A 18 -23.10 12.22 2.75
N TRP A 19 -22.65 13.40 2.32
CA TRP A 19 -23.48 14.62 2.35
C TRP A 19 -24.81 14.45 1.60
N ALA A 20 -24.77 13.78 0.43
CA ALA A 20 -25.98 13.49 -0.36
C ALA A 20 -26.99 12.55 0.34
N HIS A 21 -26.58 11.89 1.42
CA HIS A 21 -27.42 11.03 2.27
C HIS A 21 -27.71 11.67 3.63
N GLY A 22 -27.68 13.00 3.70
CA GLY A 22 -27.99 13.76 4.92
C GLY A 22 -26.82 13.90 5.89
N GLY A 23 -25.60 13.56 5.49
CA GLY A 23 -24.42 13.72 6.32
C GLY A 23 -24.07 15.18 6.61
N GLU A 24 -24.02 15.54 7.88
CA GLU A 24 -23.67 16.90 8.32
C GLU A 24 -22.19 17.21 8.09
N THR A 25 -21.88 18.47 7.79
CA THR A 25 -20.50 18.98 7.78
C THR A 25 -20.08 19.31 9.22
N LYS A 26 -19.74 18.29 9.99
CA LYS A 26 -19.22 18.39 11.37
C LYS A 26 -18.01 17.49 11.55
N LEU A 27 -17.11 17.86 12.47
CA LEU A 27 -15.86 17.13 12.70
C LEU A 27 -16.08 15.63 13.02
N SER A 28 -17.16 15.28 13.72
CA SER A 28 -17.49 13.88 14.02
C SER A 28 -17.96 13.06 12.82
N ASN A 29 -18.33 13.71 11.71
CA ASN A 29 -18.71 13.06 10.46
C ASN A 29 -17.62 13.19 9.38
N LEU A 30 -16.42 13.69 9.73
CA LEU A 30 -15.35 13.91 8.77
C LEU A 30 -14.10 13.09 9.13
N VAL A 31 -13.49 12.48 8.12
CA VAL A 31 -12.14 11.92 8.22
C VAL A 31 -11.18 12.67 7.30
N SER A 32 -10.02 13.05 7.83
CA SER A 32 -8.97 13.69 7.03
C SER A 32 -8.23 12.69 6.16
N LEU A 33 -8.25 12.88 4.84
CA LEU A 33 -7.59 12.05 3.84
C LEU A 33 -6.75 12.91 2.89
N CYS A 34 -5.63 12.38 2.38
CA CYS A 34 -4.94 13.04 1.26
C CYS A 34 -5.71 12.83 -0.04
N ARG A 35 -5.50 13.70 -1.04
CA ARG A 35 -6.20 13.62 -2.33
C ARG A 35 -6.22 12.23 -2.97
N PHE A 36 -5.11 11.50 -2.90
CA PHE A 36 -5.03 10.13 -3.44
C PHE A 36 -6.02 9.19 -2.75
N HIS A 37 -5.94 9.07 -1.42
CA HIS A 37 -6.83 8.20 -0.66
C HIS A 37 -8.28 8.69 -0.68
N HIS A 38 -8.49 10.01 -0.69
CA HIS A 38 -9.82 10.59 -0.81
C HIS A 38 -10.51 10.15 -2.10
N ARG A 39 -9.77 10.15 -3.23
CA ARG A 39 -10.27 9.66 -4.51
C ARG A 39 -10.56 8.16 -4.49
N LEU A 40 -9.72 7.34 -3.86
CA LEU A 40 -9.94 5.89 -3.77
C LEU A 40 -11.24 5.55 -3.02
N VAL A 41 -11.56 6.32 -1.98
CA VAL A 41 -12.82 6.15 -1.25
C VAL A 41 -14.00 6.57 -2.12
N HIS A 42 -13.93 7.70 -2.81
CA HIS A 42 -14.97 8.13 -3.75
C HIS A 42 -15.19 7.17 -4.92
N GLU A 43 -14.14 6.51 -5.41
CA GLU A 43 -14.23 5.52 -6.48
C GLU A 43 -14.71 4.14 -5.98
N GLY A 44 -14.99 3.98 -4.68
CA GLY A 44 -15.44 2.70 -4.11
C GLY A 44 -14.37 1.61 -4.05
N ARG A 45 -13.10 1.95 -4.33
CA ARG A 45 -11.97 1.01 -4.23
C ARG A 45 -11.59 0.74 -2.77
N ILE A 46 -11.90 1.69 -1.89
CA ILE A 46 -11.70 1.61 -0.45
C ILE A 46 -12.99 2.01 0.25
N ALA A 47 -13.44 1.20 1.19
CA ALA A 47 -14.53 1.53 2.10
C ALA A 47 -13.99 1.98 3.46
N VAL A 48 -14.75 2.85 4.13
CA VAL A 48 -14.47 3.32 5.49
C VAL A 48 -15.63 2.92 6.39
N GLU A 49 -15.34 2.19 7.45
CA GLU A 49 -16.30 1.74 8.46
C GLU A 49 -15.96 2.37 9.81
N VAL A 50 -16.98 2.80 10.55
CA VAL A 50 -16.85 3.25 11.94
C VAL A 50 -17.17 2.05 12.83
N LEU A 51 -16.22 1.64 13.68
CA LEU A 51 -16.38 0.53 14.61
C LEU A 51 -17.09 0.96 15.90
N ASP A 52 -17.48 -0.01 16.72
CA ASP A 52 -18.21 0.21 17.98
C ASP A 52 -17.45 1.10 18.98
N ASP A 53 -16.11 1.06 18.95
CA ASP A 53 -15.22 1.89 19.78
C ASP A 53 -14.94 3.27 19.17
N GLY A 54 -15.56 3.59 18.02
CA GLY A 54 -15.36 4.82 17.26
C GLY A 54 -14.11 4.82 16.39
N ALA A 55 -13.33 3.74 16.33
CA ALA A 55 -12.20 3.62 15.43
C ALA A 55 -12.67 3.52 13.97
N LEU A 56 -11.81 3.96 13.05
CA LEU A 56 -12.07 3.84 11.61
C LEU A 56 -11.34 2.62 11.05
N ARG A 57 -12.07 1.69 10.45
CA ARG A 57 -11.52 0.60 9.64
C ARG A 57 -11.55 1.00 8.17
N PHE A 58 -10.40 0.85 7.52
CA PHE A 58 -10.28 0.98 6.07
C PHE A 58 -10.18 -0.41 5.48
N GLN A 59 -10.84 -0.64 4.36
CA GLN A 59 -10.82 -1.94 3.70
C GLN A 59 -10.94 -1.78 2.20
N HIS A 60 -10.33 -2.69 1.46
CA HIS A 60 -10.48 -2.77 0.01
C HIS A 60 -11.91 -3.15 -0.37
N SER A 61 -12.27 -2.98 -1.64
CA SER A 61 -13.57 -3.40 -2.18
C SER A 61 -13.84 -4.91 -2.06
N ASP A 62 -12.81 -5.73 -1.86
CA ASP A 62 -12.90 -7.17 -1.56
C ASP A 62 -12.97 -7.47 -0.04
N CYS A 63 -13.24 -6.45 0.77
CA CYS A 63 -13.33 -6.50 2.24
C CYS A 63 -12.01 -6.86 2.95
N ARG A 64 -10.86 -6.86 2.28
CA ARG A 64 -9.58 -7.03 2.97
C ARG A 64 -9.25 -5.78 3.80
N PRO A 65 -8.95 -5.91 5.10
CA PRO A 65 -8.61 -4.77 5.93
C PRO A 65 -7.29 -4.14 5.45
N ILE A 66 -7.26 -2.82 5.48
CA ILE A 66 -6.07 -2.02 5.27
C ILE A 66 -5.63 -1.56 6.64
N ASP A 67 -4.72 -2.32 7.23
CA ASP A 67 -4.06 -1.90 8.43
C ASP A 67 -2.85 -1.06 8.06
N SER A 68 -2.55 -0.06 8.88
CA SER A 68 -1.17 0.41 8.90
C SER A 68 -0.42 -0.82 9.39
N PRO A 69 0.68 -1.26 8.75
CA PRO A 69 1.63 -2.03 9.53
C PRO A 69 1.83 -1.18 10.78
N LEU A 70 1.57 -1.76 11.95
CA LEU A 70 1.96 -1.14 13.21
C LEU A 70 3.36 -0.63 12.91
N ARG A 71 3.59 0.67 13.10
CA ARG A 71 4.97 1.13 13.15
C ARG A 71 5.52 0.34 14.31
N GLU A 72 6.18 -0.78 14.00
CA GLU A 72 6.80 -1.62 14.99
C GLU A 72 7.59 -0.64 15.83
N GLY A 73 7.33 -0.64 17.14
CA GLY A 73 7.82 0.40 18.03
C GLY A 73 9.31 0.66 17.79
N PRO A 74 9.84 1.84 18.12
CA PRO A 74 11.26 2.15 17.90
C PRO A 74 12.12 1.04 18.53
N GLY A 75 12.57 0.08 17.70
CA GLY A 75 13.22 -1.14 18.19
C GLY A 75 12.98 -2.46 17.44
N GLN A 76 11.94 -2.66 16.60
CA GLN A 76 11.71 -3.99 15.99
C GLN A 76 12.17 -4.17 14.54
N SER A 77 12.24 -3.11 13.73
CA SER A 77 13.06 -3.15 12.52
C SER A 77 14.51 -2.88 12.91
N ASP A 78 15.11 -3.78 13.69
CA ASP A 78 16.54 -3.71 13.96
C ASP A 78 17.25 -3.98 12.64
N TRP A 79 17.90 -2.95 12.10
CA TRP A 79 18.65 -3.08 10.86
C TRP A 79 19.73 -4.17 10.98
N LEU A 80 20.18 -4.52 12.19
CA LEU A 80 21.05 -5.66 12.43
C LEU A 80 20.40 -6.99 12.05
N GLN A 81 19.09 -7.16 12.26
CA GLN A 81 18.37 -8.36 11.82
C GLN A 81 18.31 -8.45 10.29
N LEU A 82 18.11 -7.32 9.61
CA LEU A 82 18.20 -7.26 8.14
C LEU A 82 19.60 -7.63 7.66
N VAL A 83 20.65 -7.11 8.31
CA VAL A 83 22.04 -7.42 7.99
C VAL A 83 22.38 -8.88 8.27
N ALA A 84 21.97 -9.42 9.42
CA ALA A 84 22.15 -10.83 9.78
C ALA A 84 21.39 -11.75 8.82
N GLY A 85 20.17 -11.38 8.43
CA GLY A 85 19.39 -12.10 7.42
C GLY A 85 20.06 -12.10 6.05
N ASN A 86 20.62 -10.97 5.62
CA ASN A 86 21.39 -10.88 4.38
C ASN A 86 22.66 -11.75 4.45
N GLN A 87 23.39 -11.71 5.56
CA GLN A 87 24.58 -12.54 5.78
C GLN A 87 24.24 -14.04 5.77
N ALA A 88 23.20 -14.45 6.48
CA ALA A 88 22.74 -15.85 6.52
C ALA A 88 22.33 -16.37 5.13
N ARG A 89 21.80 -15.48 4.28
CA ARG A 89 21.42 -15.78 2.89
C ARG A 89 22.58 -15.59 1.90
N ALA A 90 23.79 -15.28 2.38
CA ALA A 90 24.95 -14.94 1.57
C ALA A 90 24.68 -13.83 0.52
N VAL A 91 23.78 -12.89 0.83
CA VAL A 91 23.46 -11.74 -0.04
C VAL A 91 24.55 -10.70 0.13
N ALA A 92 25.45 -10.61 -0.86
CA ALA A 92 26.50 -9.60 -0.90
C ALA A 92 25.93 -8.23 -1.34
N ILE A 93 25.66 -7.35 -0.38
CA ILE A 93 25.28 -5.95 -0.66
C ILE A 93 26.55 -5.10 -0.70
N THR A 94 26.82 -4.51 -1.85
CA THR A 94 27.95 -3.63 -2.11
C THR A 94 27.45 -2.24 -2.56
N PRO A 95 28.30 -1.20 -2.59
CA PRO A 95 27.93 0.09 -3.16
C PRO A 95 27.45 0.03 -4.62
N ARG A 96 27.76 -1.07 -5.35
CA ARG A 96 27.28 -1.31 -6.72
C ARG A 96 26.03 -2.17 -6.80
N THR A 97 25.47 -2.66 -5.71
CA THR A 97 24.27 -3.54 -5.76
C THR A 97 23.07 -2.84 -6.38
N ALA A 98 22.94 -1.52 -6.21
CA ALA A 98 21.92 -0.72 -6.90
C ALA A 98 22.38 -0.19 -8.28
N GLN A 99 23.63 -0.48 -8.69
CA GLN A 99 24.13 -0.12 -10.01
C GLN A 99 23.51 -1.07 -11.02
N THR A 100 22.66 -0.53 -11.89
CA THR A 100 22.15 -1.27 -13.03
C THR A 100 23.30 -1.68 -13.96
N LEU A 101 23.25 -2.92 -14.48
CA LEU A 101 24.17 -3.40 -15.52
C LEU A 101 23.71 -2.98 -16.93
N TRP A 102 22.63 -2.21 -17.03
CA TRP A 102 22.11 -1.68 -18.28
C TRP A 102 23.10 -0.68 -18.90
N LEU A 103 23.57 -0.98 -20.11
CA LEU A 103 24.51 -0.17 -20.87
C LEU A 103 23.78 0.72 -21.90
N GLY A 104 22.44 0.78 -21.85
CA GLY A 104 21.61 1.52 -22.81
C GLY A 104 21.07 0.65 -23.95
N GLU A 105 21.23 -0.68 -23.87
CA GLU A 105 20.62 -1.61 -24.82
C GLU A 105 19.09 -1.52 -24.81
N ARG A 106 18.47 -1.89 -25.94
CA ARG A 106 17.00 -1.95 -26.00
C ARG A 106 16.49 -3.15 -25.19
N MET A 107 15.38 -2.94 -24.49
CA MET A 107 14.67 -4.02 -23.81
C MET A 107 14.21 -5.08 -24.83
N ASP A 108 14.51 -6.35 -24.55
CA ASP A 108 13.98 -7.47 -25.31
C ASP A 108 12.54 -7.74 -24.87
N TYR A 109 11.60 -7.13 -25.58
CA TYR A 109 10.18 -7.31 -25.32
C TYR A 109 9.70 -8.74 -25.60
N GLY A 110 10.36 -9.48 -26.50
CA GLY A 110 10.01 -10.87 -26.78
C GLY A 110 10.25 -11.73 -25.54
N MET A 111 11.45 -11.64 -24.96
CA MET A 111 11.81 -12.35 -23.72
C MET A 111 10.89 -11.97 -22.55
N ALA A 112 10.55 -10.68 -22.41
CA ALA A 112 9.66 -10.22 -21.36
C ALA A 112 8.24 -10.79 -21.52
N VAL A 113 7.68 -10.75 -22.73
CA VAL A 113 6.34 -11.29 -23.02
C VAL A 113 6.30 -12.80 -22.85
N ASP A 114 7.31 -13.52 -23.34
CA ASP A 114 7.40 -14.97 -23.20
C ASP A 114 7.41 -15.41 -21.73
N HIS A 115 8.15 -14.68 -20.87
CA HIS A 115 8.16 -14.96 -19.44
C HIS A 115 6.81 -14.65 -18.78
N LEU A 116 6.13 -13.57 -19.15
CA LEU A 116 4.80 -13.25 -18.62
C LEU A 116 3.78 -14.33 -18.99
N LEU A 117 3.81 -14.80 -20.24
CA LEU A 117 2.96 -15.90 -20.70
C LEU A 117 3.29 -17.22 -19.99
N TRP A 118 4.57 -17.47 -19.69
CA TRP A 118 4.98 -18.63 -18.90
C TRP A 118 4.43 -18.58 -17.47
N LEU A 119 4.49 -17.43 -16.80
CA LEU A 119 3.93 -17.24 -15.44
C LEU A 119 2.41 -17.44 -15.43
N GLU A 120 1.71 -16.95 -16.45
CA GLU A 120 0.26 -17.12 -16.58
C GLU A 120 -0.11 -18.61 -16.72
N ARG A 121 0.62 -19.36 -17.55
CA ARG A 121 0.46 -20.81 -17.68
C ARG A 121 0.72 -21.56 -16.37
N GLN A 122 1.75 -21.18 -15.60
CA GLN A 122 2.03 -21.79 -14.30
C GLN A 122 0.91 -21.54 -13.29
N ARG A 123 0.35 -20.33 -13.26
CA ARG A 123 -0.79 -20.00 -12.39
C ARG A 123 -2.05 -20.79 -12.76
N ALA A 124 -2.27 -21.02 -14.05
CA ALA A 124 -3.39 -21.82 -14.54
C ALA A 124 -3.23 -23.34 -14.27
N ALA A 125 -1.99 -23.84 -14.19
CA ALA A 125 -1.69 -25.25 -13.95
C ALA A 125 -1.55 -25.62 -12.45
N GLY A 126 -1.46 -24.64 -11.55
CA GLY A 126 -1.27 -24.81 -10.11
C GLY A 126 -2.52 -24.58 -9.25
N GLY A 127 -3.72 -24.63 -9.86
CA GLY A 127 -5.02 -24.62 -9.17
C GLY A 127 -5.66 -25.99 -9.19
#